data_AF-A0A1H1TP28-F1
#
_entry.id   AF-A0A1H1TP28-F1
#
_cell.length_a   1.000
_cell.length_b   1.000
_cell.length_c   1.000
_cell.angle_alpha   90.00
_cell.angle_beta   90.00
_cell.angle_gamma   90.00
#
_symmetry.space_group_name_H-M   'P 1'
#
loop_
_entity.id
_entity.type
_entity.pdbx_description
1 polymer ?
#
loop_
_entity_poly.entity_id
_entity_poly.type
_entity_poly.pdbx_seq_one_letter_code
_entity_poly.pdbx_strand_id
1 'polypeptide(L)'
;MAVRATAFLRPSRWLNRPRRLVRYDAYWADGRVDFGVDLSAMMYRGHPADFATVDESVHANCPEIGTGQWVDEAGRVVEGPDATDPDPQANRMGTPRKYGMSGHEPNIKARRAWRLGGGAAGLTLGVLLLTGSGGAGFAGFSGMLCSIFGLSSLAGLILGKRRPR
;
A
#
# COMPACT_ATOMS: atom_id res chain seq x y z
N MET A 1 -11.84 7.46 18.59
CA MET A 1 -11.15 6.17 18.77
C MET A 1 -9.66 6.38 18.60
N ALA A 2 -8.82 5.49 19.13
CA ALA A 2 -7.39 5.48 18.84
C ALA A 2 -6.87 4.05 18.63
N VAL A 3 -5.74 3.92 17.95
CA VAL A 3 -5.08 2.65 17.65
C VAL A 3 -3.60 2.80 17.95
N ARG A 4 -2.97 1.75 18.46
CA ARG A 4 -1.50 1.67 18.53
C ARG A 4 -1.00 0.36 17.94
N ALA A 5 0.27 0.33 17.58
CA ALA A 5 0.97 -0.88 17.14
C ALA A 5 2.04 -1.31 18.12
N THR A 6 2.07 -2.61 18.41
CA THR A 6 3.07 -3.26 19.25
C THR A 6 3.89 -4.22 18.41
N ALA A 7 5.19 -3.96 18.31
CA ALA A 7 6.14 -4.76 17.54
C ALA A 7 6.88 -5.77 18.43
N PHE A 8 7.06 -6.98 17.93
CA PHE A 8 7.83 -8.01 18.63
C PHE A 8 8.53 -8.94 17.63
N LEU A 9 9.60 -9.60 18.09
CA LEU A 9 10.36 -10.55 17.30
C LEU A 9 9.85 -11.97 17.53
N ARG A 10 9.71 -12.73 16.45
CA ARG A 10 9.44 -14.16 16.49
C ARG A 10 10.51 -14.94 15.74
N PRO A 11 11.10 -15.99 16.33
CA PRO A 11 12.01 -16.86 15.59
C PRO A 11 11.28 -17.54 14.44
N SER A 12 11.87 -17.53 13.25
CA SER A 12 11.37 -18.29 12.10
C SER A 12 11.62 -19.79 12.32
N ARG A 13 10.57 -20.61 12.16
CA ARG A 13 10.68 -22.07 12.28
C ARG A 13 11.59 -22.72 11.24
N TRP A 14 11.85 -22.06 10.12
CA TRP A 14 12.48 -22.68 8.94
C TRP A 14 13.87 -22.12 8.59
N LEU A 15 14.19 -20.90 9.01
CA LEU A 15 15.39 -20.19 8.54
C LEU A 15 16.20 -19.53 9.66
N ASN A 16 15.85 -19.74 10.94
CA ASN A 16 16.46 -19.10 12.13
C ASN A 16 16.55 -17.56 12.10
N ARG A 17 16.04 -16.90 11.06
CA ARG A 17 15.98 -15.45 10.99
C ARG A 17 14.80 -14.96 11.84
N PRO A 18 15.02 -14.10 12.85
CA PRO A 18 13.93 -13.47 13.56
C PRO A 18 13.09 -12.64 12.58
N ARG A 19 11.77 -12.78 12.65
CA ARG A 19 10.83 -11.96 11.89
C ARG A 19 10.13 -11.00 12.84
N ARG A 20 10.09 -9.72 12.47
CA ARG A 20 9.27 -8.73 13.16
C ARG A 20 7.80 -8.97 12.82
N LEU A 21 7.00 -9.07 13.88
CA LEU A 21 5.56 -9.14 13.83
C LEU A 21 5.00 -7.89 14.52
N VAL A 22 3.86 -7.42 14.03
CA VAL A 22 3.15 -6.26 14.58
C VAL A 22 1.73 -6.66 14.93
N ARG A 23 1.30 -6.29 16.12
CA ARG A 23 -0.08 -6.42 16.60
C ARG A 23 -0.67 -5.03 16.81
N TYR A 24 -1.96 -4.89 16.59
CA TYR A 24 -2.67 -3.64 16.81
C TYR A 24 -3.57 -3.77 18.03
N ASP A 25 -3.60 -2.71 18.83
CA ASP A 25 -4.53 -2.56 19.95
C ASP A 25 -5.42 -1.35 19.65
N ALA A 26 -6.69 -1.44 20.01
CA ALA A 26 -7.71 -0.44 19.78
C ALA A 26 -8.21 0.14 21.09
N TYR A 27 -8.35 1.47 21.13
CA TYR A 27 -8.97 2.22 22.20
C TYR A 27 -10.27 2.86 21.70
N TRP A 28 -11.38 2.45 22.30
CA TRP A 28 -12.72 2.84 21.93
C TRP A 28 -13.21 4.05 22.73
N ALA A 29 -14.22 4.74 22.20
CA ALA A 29 -14.78 5.94 22.84
C ALA A 29 -15.50 5.67 24.17
N ASP A 30 -15.90 4.41 24.42
CA ASP A 30 -16.48 3.95 25.69
C ASP A 30 -15.44 3.67 26.77
N GLY A 31 -14.15 3.92 26.49
CA GLY A 31 -13.04 3.69 27.41
C GLY A 31 -12.47 2.27 27.36
N ARG A 32 -13.02 1.39 26.51
CA ARG A 32 -12.53 0.02 26.37
C ARG A 32 -11.27 -0.05 25.52
N VAL A 33 -10.35 -0.94 25.92
CA VAL A 33 -9.18 -1.33 25.12
C VAL A 33 -9.35 -2.76 24.64
N ASP A 34 -9.30 -2.98 23.33
CA ASP A 34 -9.25 -4.31 22.72
C ASP A 34 -7.85 -4.58 22.16
N PHE A 35 -7.26 -5.72 22.54
CA PHE A 35 -5.94 -6.13 22.10
C PHE A 35 -6.02 -7.07 20.90
N GLY A 36 -5.03 -7.01 20.01
CA GLY A 36 -4.94 -7.97 18.89
C GLY A 36 -6.00 -7.81 17.81
N VAL A 37 -6.49 -6.59 17.60
CA VAL A 37 -7.50 -6.32 16.58
C VAL A 37 -6.90 -6.37 15.17
N ASP A 38 -7.72 -6.77 14.20
CA ASP A 38 -7.40 -6.57 12.78
C ASP A 38 -7.71 -5.10 12.42
N LEU A 39 -6.64 -4.32 12.22
CA LEU A 39 -6.72 -2.90 11.90
C LEU A 39 -7.61 -2.62 10.68
N SER A 40 -7.53 -3.47 9.66
CA SER A 40 -8.33 -3.31 8.44
C SER A 40 -9.80 -3.60 8.72
N ALA A 41 -10.12 -4.74 9.33
CA ALA A 41 -11.49 -5.08 9.66
C ALA A 41 -12.15 -4.05 10.59
N MET A 42 -11.35 -3.44 11.49
CA MET A 42 -11.79 -2.40 12.40
C MET A 42 -12.15 -1.11 11.65
N MET A 43 -11.23 -0.56 10.84
CA MET A 43 -11.44 0.73 10.19
C MET A 43 -12.49 0.69 9.07
N TYR A 44 -12.58 -0.43 8.34
CA TYR A 44 -13.57 -0.58 7.27
C TYR A 44 -15.02 -0.65 7.77
N ARG A 45 -15.26 -0.85 9.08
CA ARG A 45 -16.61 -0.78 9.67
C ARG A 45 -17.06 0.65 9.98
N GLY A 46 -16.13 1.60 10.09
CA GLY A 46 -16.43 3.00 10.42
C GLY A 46 -16.18 3.95 9.24
N HIS A 47 -14.91 4.24 8.97
CA HIS A 47 -14.49 5.23 7.97
C HIS A 47 -13.30 4.69 7.17
N PRO A 48 -13.53 4.09 5.97
CA PRO A 48 -12.46 3.48 5.18
C PRO A 48 -11.52 4.49 4.51
N ALA A 49 -11.92 5.76 4.40
CA ALA A 49 -11.16 6.80 3.70
C ALA A 49 -9.82 7.13 4.38
N ASP A 50 -9.77 7.00 5.71
CA ASP A 50 -8.62 7.42 6.52
C ASP A 50 -7.69 6.24 6.88
N PHE A 51 -8.00 5.03 6.43
CA PHE A 51 -7.23 3.82 6.77
C PHE A 51 -5.75 3.95 6.41
N ALA A 52 -5.43 4.47 5.23
CA ALA A 52 -4.04 4.60 4.79
C ALA A 52 -3.26 5.58 5.68
N THR A 53 -3.89 6.68 6.09
CA THR A 53 -3.29 7.69 6.96
C THR A 53 -3.07 7.15 8.37
N VAL A 54 -4.04 6.41 8.90
CA VAL A 54 -3.92 5.75 10.22
C VAL A 54 -2.88 4.64 10.19
N ASP A 55 -2.88 3.76 9.19
CA ASP A 55 -1.88 2.68 9.03
C ASP A 55 -0.46 3.27 8.96
N GLU A 56 -0.26 4.32 8.16
CA GLU A 56 1.03 5.00 8.04
C GLU A 56 1.47 5.63 9.37
N SER A 57 0.60 6.38 10.04
CA SER A 57 0.93 7.07 11.29
C SER A 57 1.17 6.09 12.45
N VAL A 58 0.34 5.05 12.57
CA VAL A 58 0.52 3.98 13.56
C VAL A 58 1.88 3.29 13.37
N HIS A 59 2.29 3.06 12.13
CA HIS A 59 3.58 2.44 11.85
C HIS A 59 4.77 3.37 11.99
N ALA A 60 4.63 4.65 11.66
CA ALA A 60 5.66 5.66 11.87
C ALA A 60 5.99 5.84 13.35
N ASN A 61 4.98 5.68 14.22
CA ASN A 61 5.12 5.79 15.68
C ASN A 61 5.36 4.43 16.38
N CYS A 62 5.53 3.34 15.62
CA CYS A 62 5.79 2.02 16.16
C CYS A 62 7.31 1.75 16.19
N PRO A 63 7.91 1.50 17.38
CA PRO A 63 9.33 1.21 17.49
C PRO A 63 9.70 -0.11 16.80
N GLU A 64 11.00 -0.37 16.68
CA GLU A 64 11.50 -1.63 16.13
C GLU A 64 10.99 -2.84 16.92
N ILE A 65 11.04 -2.73 18.25
CA ILE A 65 10.51 -3.68 19.23
C ILE A 65 9.84 -2.87 20.35
N GLY A 66 8.65 -3.29 20.79
CA GLY A 66 7.89 -2.67 21.87
C GLY A 66 6.60 -2.00 21.38
N THR A 67 5.95 -1.32 22.32
CA THR A 67 4.65 -0.67 22.12
C THR A 67 4.85 0.74 21.57
N GLY A 68 4.15 1.06 20.49
CA GLY A 68 4.11 2.40 19.90
C GLY A 68 3.09 3.32 20.57
N GLN A 69 3.08 4.57 20.13
CA GLN A 69 2.12 5.58 20.60
C GLN A 69 0.70 5.32 20.07
N TRP A 70 -0.30 5.86 20.77
CA TRP A 70 -1.68 5.86 20.32
C TRP A 70 -1.89 6.90 19.22
N VAL A 71 -2.66 6.52 18.20
CA VAL A 71 -2.96 7.32 17.01
C VAL A 71 -4.46 7.36 16.81
N ASP A 72 -5.04 8.55 16.68
CA ASP A 72 -6.48 8.73 16.45
C ASP A 72 -6.89 8.41 14.99
N GLU A 73 -8.19 8.48 14.72
CA GLU A 73 -8.76 8.25 13.39
C GLU A 73 -8.26 9.26 12.33
N ALA A 74 -7.76 10.42 12.75
CA ALA A 74 -7.16 11.43 11.87
C ALA A 74 -5.65 11.21 11.67
N GLY A 75 -5.08 10.15 12.22
CA GLY A 75 -3.65 9.85 12.14
C GLY A 75 -2.78 10.68 13.09
N ARG A 76 -3.36 11.36 14.09
CA ARG A 76 -2.62 12.18 15.05
C ARG A 76 -2.26 11.36 16.27
N VAL A 77 -1.07 11.62 16.81
CA VAL A 77 -0.66 11.01 18.08
C VAL A 77 -1.50 11.60 19.21
N VAL A 78 -2.09 10.73 20.02
CA VAL A 78 -2.91 11.10 21.16
C VAL A 78 -2.41 10.41 22.43
N GLU A 79 -2.68 11.03 23.57
CA GLU A 79 -2.51 10.36 24.85
C GLU A 79 -3.60 9.29 24.99
N GLY A 80 -3.19 8.06 25.25
CA GLY A 80 -4.11 6.94 25.44
C GLY A 80 -3.73 6.14 26.67
N PRO A 81 -4.55 5.17 27.07
CA PRO A 81 -4.36 4.46 28.32
C PRO A 81 -3.03 3.68 28.33
N ASP A 82 -2.38 3.67 29.49
CA ASP A 82 -1.21 2.81 29.82
C ASP A 82 -1.60 1.33 29.99
N ALA A 83 -2.64 0.90 29.27
CA ALA A 83 -3.09 -0.48 29.26
C ALA A 83 -1.99 -1.33 28.63
N THR A 84 -1.36 -2.19 29.43
CA THR A 84 -0.49 -3.26 28.93
C THR A 84 -1.36 -4.49 28.73
N ASP A 85 -1.16 -5.19 27.61
CA ASP A 85 -1.89 -6.43 27.36
C ASP A 85 -1.59 -7.44 28.47
N PRO A 86 -2.59 -7.91 29.23
CA PRO A 86 -2.39 -8.85 30.32
C PRO A 86 -2.02 -10.26 29.81
N ASP A 87 -2.22 -10.57 28.52
CA ASP A 87 -1.92 -11.89 27.98
C ASP A 87 -0.51 -11.97 27.36
N PRO A 88 0.43 -12.71 27.98
CA PRO A 88 1.76 -12.93 27.40
C PRO A 88 1.72 -13.72 26.08
N GLN A 89 0.63 -14.45 25.78
CA GLN A 89 0.45 -15.16 24.52
C GLN A 89 -0.08 -14.29 23.38
N ALA A 90 -0.55 -13.08 23.65
CA ALA A 90 -1.09 -12.21 22.62
C ALA A 90 -0.02 -11.76 21.61
N ASN A 91 1.26 -11.97 21.90
CA ASN A 91 2.39 -11.93 20.96
C ASN A 91 2.41 -13.10 19.94
N ARG A 92 1.36 -13.94 19.87
CA ARG A 92 1.26 -15.00 18.85
C ARG A 92 0.47 -14.57 17.62
N MET A 93 -0.35 -13.53 17.73
CA MET A 93 -1.33 -13.10 16.72
C MET A 93 -0.87 -11.92 15.85
N GLY A 94 0.41 -11.57 15.89
CA GLY A 94 0.95 -10.46 15.10
C GLY A 94 1.10 -10.79 13.61
N THR A 95 0.95 -9.76 12.78
CA THR A 95 1.14 -9.85 11.33
C THR A 95 2.59 -9.54 10.96
N PRO A 96 3.20 -10.26 10.01
CA PRO A 96 4.58 -10.00 9.60
C PRO A 96 4.70 -8.65 8.90
N ARG A 97 5.55 -7.77 9.45
CA ARG A 97 5.79 -6.42 8.92
C ARG A 97 7.26 -6.05 9.01
N LYS A 98 7.79 -5.40 7.98
CA LYS A 98 9.17 -4.90 7.95
C LYS A 98 9.27 -3.61 8.77
N TYR A 99 10.41 -3.37 9.40
CA TYR A 99 10.74 -2.09 10.01
C TYR A 99 11.22 -1.10 8.92
N GLY A 100 10.88 0.19 9.04
CA GLY A 100 11.40 1.23 8.15
C GLY A 100 10.73 1.39 6.78
N MET A 101 9.41 1.21 6.67
CA MET A 101 8.66 1.64 5.47
C MET A 101 7.44 2.48 5.87
N SER A 102 7.66 3.71 6.33
CA SER A 102 6.77 4.81 5.97
C SER A 102 7.14 5.22 4.55
N GLY A 103 6.30 4.82 3.61
CA GLY A 103 6.62 4.93 2.20
C GLY A 103 5.84 3.94 1.36
N HIS A 104 4.51 3.94 1.51
CA HIS A 104 3.71 3.72 0.31
C HIS A 104 3.86 4.98 -0.57
N GLU A 105 5.06 5.20 -1.11
CA GLU A 105 5.14 5.84 -2.41
C GLU A 105 4.51 4.80 -3.34
N PRO A 106 3.28 4.99 -3.87
CA PRO A 106 2.91 4.21 -5.04
C PRO A 106 4.07 4.42 -5.99
N ASN A 107 4.73 3.35 -6.45
CA ASN A 107 5.99 3.50 -7.16
C ASN A 107 5.71 4.16 -8.52
N ILE A 108 5.54 5.49 -8.53
CA ILE A 108 5.16 6.30 -9.68
C ILE A 108 6.24 6.12 -10.73
N LYS A 109 7.50 5.96 -10.30
CA LYS A 109 8.65 5.66 -11.16
C LYS A 109 8.51 4.29 -11.83
N ALA A 110 8.15 3.22 -11.12
CA ALA A 110 7.93 1.90 -11.71
C ALA A 110 6.68 1.87 -12.60
N ARG A 111 5.59 2.54 -12.20
CA ARG A 111 4.38 2.67 -13.03
C ARG A 111 4.65 3.48 -14.29
N ARG A 112 5.48 4.52 -14.20
CA ARG A 112 5.92 5.34 -15.33
C ARG A 112 6.89 4.58 -16.23
N ALA A 113 7.82 3.82 -15.65
CA ALA A 113 8.75 2.96 -16.39
C ALA A 113 8.02 1.81 -17.10
N TRP A 114 7.04 1.17 -16.45
CA TRP A 114 6.18 0.15 -17.07
C TRP A 114 5.31 0.74 -18.19
N ARG A 115 4.78 1.96 -18.00
CA ARG A 115 4.02 2.66 -19.06
C ARG A 115 4.91 3.06 -20.24
N LEU A 116 6.15 3.47 -19.99
CA LEU A 116 7.13 3.78 -21.03
C LEU A 116 7.59 2.53 -21.79
N GLY A 117 7.97 1.47 -21.07
CA GLY A 117 8.41 0.21 -21.66
C GLY A 117 7.30 -0.51 -22.42
N GLY A 118 6.12 -0.63 -21.81
CA GLY A 118 4.96 -1.25 -22.45
C GLY A 118 4.43 -0.44 -23.64
N GLY A 119 4.42 0.89 -23.54
CA GLY A 119 4.02 1.77 -24.64
C GLY A 119 4.95 1.71 -25.85
N ALA A 120 6.26 1.71 -25.62
CA ALA A 120 7.26 1.57 -26.68
C ALA A 120 7.19 0.19 -27.36
N ALA A 121 7.06 -0.89 -26.58
CA ALA A 121 6.93 -2.24 -27.11
C ALA A 121 5.64 -2.44 -27.92
N GLY A 122 4.52 -1.87 -27.47
CA GLY A 122 3.26 -1.89 -28.22
C GLY A 122 3.36 -1.13 -29.55
N LEU A 123 4.03 0.03 -29.56
CA LEU A 123 4.26 0.82 -30.77
C LEU A 123 5.15 0.09 -31.79
N THR A 124 6.27 -0.49 -31.34
CA THR A 124 7.16 -1.23 -32.24
C THR A 124 6.48 -2.48 -32.81
N LEU A 125 5.76 -3.24 -31.99
CA LEU A 125 5.00 -4.40 -32.44
C LEU A 125 3.88 -4.01 -33.42
N GLY A 126 3.16 -2.92 -33.14
CA GLY A 126 2.09 -2.41 -34.01
C GLY A 126 2.61 -1.95 -35.38
N VAL A 127 3.72 -1.20 -35.41
CA VAL A 127 4.36 -0.78 -36.66
C VAL A 127 4.90 -1.97 -37.44
N LEU A 128 5.52 -2.95 -36.77
CA LEU A 128 6.03 -4.17 -37.40
C LEU A 128 4.90 -5.01 -38.04
N LEU A 129 3.74 -5.08 -37.39
CA LEU A 129 2.56 -5.77 -37.93
C LEU A 129 1.96 -5.02 -39.14
N LEU A 130 1.98 -3.68 -39.12
CA LEU A 130 1.49 -2.86 -40.23
C LEU A 130 2.41 -2.88 -41.46
N THR A 131 3.74 -2.96 -41.28
CA THR A 131 4.70 -3.02 -42.39
C THR A 131 5.00 -4.44 -42.86
N GLY A 132 4.88 -5.44 -41.99
CA GLY A 132 5.12 -6.85 -42.31
C GLY A 132 3.92 -7.59 -42.90
N SER A 133 2.68 -7.15 -42.63
CA SER A 133 1.50 -7.73 -43.26
C SER A 133 1.05 -6.85 -44.43
N GLY A 134 1.33 -7.29 -45.65
CA GLY A 134 0.76 -6.72 -46.87
C GLY A 134 -0.76 -6.61 -46.70
N GLY A 135 -1.24 -5.37 -46.58
CA GLY A 135 -2.54 -5.05 -46.02
C GLY A 135 -3.71 -5.74 -46.71
N ALA A 136 -4.35 -6.68 -46.01
CA ALA A 136 -5.76 -7.01 -46.14
C ALA A 136 -6.16 -8.02 -45.04
N GLY A 137 -6.69 -7.54 -43.90
CA GLY A 137 -7.31 -8.42 -42.91
C GLY A 137 -7.31 -7.90 -41.47
N PHE A 138 -7.85 -8.73 -40.55
CA PHE A 138 -7.96 -8.49 -39.10
C PHE A 138 -6.65 -8.02 -38.44
N ALA A 139 -5.49 -8.37 -39.01
CA ALA A 139 -4.18 -7.93 -38.56
C ALA A 139 -3.94 -6.42 -38.72
N GLY A 140 -4.49 -5.80 -39.77
CA GLY A 140 -4.42 -4.34 -39.96
C GLY A 140 -5.30 -3.61 -38.95
N PHE A 141 -6.47 -4.15 -38.61
CA PHE A 141 -7.39 -3.58 -37.64
C PHE A 141 -6.85 -3.67 -36.20
N SER A 142 -6.25 -4.80 -35.82
CA SER A 142 -5.60 -4.95 -34.52
C SER A 142 -4.36 -4.06 -34.40
N GLY A 143 -3.59 -3.89 -35.48
CA GLY A 143 -2.49 -2.93 -35.56
C GLY A 143 -2.95 -1.49 -35.32
N MET A 144 -4.02 -1.06 -36.00
CA MET A 144 -4.61 0.27 -35.85
C MET A 144 -5.10 0.52 -34.41
N LEU A 145 -5.82 -0.43 -33.80
CA LEU A 145 -6.25 -0.30 -32.41
C LEU A 145 -5.06 -0.20 -31.44
N CYS A 146 -4.01 -1.00 -31.65
CA CYS A 146 -2.81 -0.95 -30.82
C CYS A 146 -2.11 0.41 -30.93
N SER A 147 -2.01 0.99 -32.14
CA SER A 147 -1.46 2.34 -32.35
C SER A 147 -2.30 3.43 -31.69
N ILE A 148 -3.64 3.35 -31.75
CA ILE A 148 -4.55 4.33 -31.10
C ILE A 148 -4.42 4.28 -29.57
N PHE A 149 -4.36 3.08 -28.99
CA PHE A 149 -4.16 2.91 -27.54
C PHE A 149 -2.76 3.40 -27.10
N GLY A 150 -1.72 3.14 -27.89
CA GLY A 150 -0.37 3.66 -27.66
C GLY A 150 -0.32 5.19 -27.69
N LEU A 151 -0.92 5.82 -28.70
CA LEU A 151 -1.01 7.28 -28.83
C LEU A 151 -1.82 7.92 -27.71
N SER A 152 -2.94 7.32 -27.30
CA SER A 152 -3.78 7.84 -26.20
C SER A 152 -3.06 7.80 -24.85
N SER A 153 -2.28 6.74 -24.61
CA SER A 153 -1.43 6.62 -23.41
C SER A 153 -0.33 7.69 -23.38
N LEU A 154 0.23 8.04 -24.54
CA LEU A 154 1.25 9.09 -24.68
C LEU A 154 0.66 10.50 -24.59
N ALA A 155 -0.52 10.75 -25.18
CA ALA A 155 -1.19 12.05 -25.16
C ALA A 155 -1.63 12.48 -23.75
N GLY A 156 -1.98 11.52 -22.89
CA GLY A 156 -2.25 11.76 -21.47
C GLY A 156 -1.07 12.36 -20.70
N LEU A 157 0.18 12.19 -21.18
CA LEU A 157 1.36 12.83 -20.58
C LEU A 157 1.53 14.30 -21.00
N ILE A 158 0.99 14.69 -22.16
CA ILE A 158 1.11 16.05 -22.69
C ILE A 158 0.02 16.96 -22.08
N LEU A 159 -1.21 16.45 -21.92
CA LEU A 159 -2.29 17.21 -21.27
C LEU A 159 -2.09 17.45 -19.77
N GLY A 160 -1.35 16.59 -19.07
CA GLY A 160 -1.03 16.79 -17.65
C GLY A 160 -0.11 17.99 -17.36
N LYS A 161 0.52 18.59 -18.39
CA LYS A 161 1.50 19.68 -18.23
C LYS A 161 0.90 21.09 -18.38
N ARG A 162 -0.39 21.22 -18.73
CA ARG A 162 -1.09 22.52 -18.83
C ARG A 162 -2.27 22.60 -17.85
N ARG A 163 -1.97 22.72 -16.55
CA ARG A 163 -2.83 23.51 -15.66
C ARG A 163 -2.05 24.79 -15.32
N PRO A 164 -2.44 25.97 -15.85
CA PRO A 164 -1.95 27.23 -15.31
C PRO A 164 -2.47 27.40 -13.87
N ARG A 165 -1.61 27.98 -13.02
CA ARG A 165 -1.99 28.50 -11.71
C ARG A 165 -2.96 29.66 -11.85
#